data_AF-A0A2N4YQX5-F1
#
_entry.id   AF-A0A2N4YQX5-F1
#
_cell.length_a   1.000
_cell.length_b   1.000
_cell.length_c   1.000
_cell.angle_alpha   90.00
_cell.angle_beta   90.00
_cell.angle_gamma   90.00
#
_symmetry.space_group_name_H-M   'P 1'
#
loop_
_entity.id
_entity.type
_entity.pdbx_description
1 polymer ?
#
loop_
_entity_poly.entity_id
_entity_poly.type
_entity_poly.pdbx_seq_one_letter_code
_entity_poly.pdbx_strand_id
1 'polypeptide(L)'
;TSVQPRSDEKVILSNMRVLEGAPPLSEYWTLFDTNDEVFNAGRTAQAATVLFSITQNTQIEQLGRYIHTLRRQRGTALKIIVREQTPSLRATDERLLLSSGASLVIPSSASLSRCLTLIESVQNQKFSRHIPEDFATLLTWSQPLKLRGYQKWDAFCEAVQNVMANTLLPADSKGVMVALRPAPGLRVEQALTLCKPNRMGDIMTIGNNRLVLFLSFCRINDLDTALNHIFPLPTGDIFSNRMVWFEDKQILSEIVIMRGVEPARWNTPLPLSVGKNETINATHDGRHWRRYPEPH
;
A
#
# COMPACT_ATOMS: atom_id res chain seq x y z
N THR A 1 20.08 3.90 36.20
CA THR A 1 19.75 2.51 36.58
C THR A 1 20.22 1.60 35.46
N SER A 2 21.30 0.84 35.68
CA SER A 2 21.78 -0.13 34.70
C SER A 2 20.72 -1.22 34.55
N VAL A 3 20.13 -1.31 33.35
CA VAL A 3 19.19 -2.38 33.02
C VAL A 3 20.03 -3.65 32.93
N GLN A 4 19.82 -4.60 33.85
CA GLN A 4 20.40 -5.93 33.71
C GLN A 4 20.08 -6.47 32.30
N PRO A 5 21.05 -7.09 31.61
CA PRO A 5 20.79 -7.70 30.31
C PRO A 5 19.69 -8.74 30.52
N ARG A 6 18.60 -8.59 29.77
CA ARG A 6 17.50 -9.57 29.81
C ARG A 6 18.04 -10.87 29.26
N SER A 7 17.84 -11.96 29.99
CA SER A 7 18.52 -13.24 29.77
C SER A 7 18.37 -13.81 28.35
N ASP A 8 17.36 -13.38 27.60
CA ASP A 8 17.02 -13.90 26.27
C ASP A 8 17.33 -12.93 25.12
N GLU A 9 18.06 -11.84 25.34
CA GLU A 9 18.28 -10.80 24.31
C GLU A 9 18.95 -11.31 23.04
N LYS A 10 19.82 -12.32 23.17
CA LYS A 10 20.50 -12.99 22.04
C LYS A 10 19.64 -14.05 21.35
N VAL A 11 18.55 -14.50 21.97
CA VAL A 11 17.70 -15.59 21.45
C VAL A 11 17.00 -15.16 20.17
N ILE A 12 16.98 -16.06 19.18
CA ILE A 12 16.33 -15.87 17.89
C ILE A 12 15.31 -16.99 17.69
N LEU A 13 14.02 -16.64 17.75
CA LEU A 13 12.87 -17.52 17.53
C LEU A 13 12.38 -17.31 16.11
N SER A 14 12.60 -18.28 15.22
CA SER A 14 12.36 -18.09 13.79
C SER A 14 11.49 -19.16 13.17
N ASN A 15 10.64 -18.76 12.23
CA ASN A 15 10.10 -19.72 11.28
C ASN A 15 11.26 -20.29 10.43
N MET A 16 11.26 -21.59 10.18
CA MET A 16 12.33 -22.26 9.42
C MET A 16 12.50 -21.73 7.99
N ARG A 17 11.42 -21.22 7.37
CA ARG A 17 11.47 -20.69 6.00
C ARG A 17 12.37 -19.45 5.88
N VAL A 18 12.64 -18.76 6.98
CA VAL A 18 13.53 -17.58 7.00
C VAL A 18 14.95 -17.94 6.60
N LEU A 19 15.40 -19.17 6.90
CA LEU A 19 16.74 -19.65 6.61
C LEU A 19 16.87 -20.38 5.27
N GLU A 20 15.82 -20.41 4.44
CA GLU A 20 15.86 -20.97 3.08
C GLU A 20 16.42 -22.42 3.01
N GLY A 21 16.18 -23.21 4.07
CA GLY A 21 16.63 -24.60 4.20
C GLY A 21 17.95 -24.78 4.97
N ALA A 22 18.62 -23.71 5.40
CA ALA A 22 19.81 -23.80 6.24
C ALA A 22 19.45 -24.21 7.70
N PRO A 23 20.35 -24.96 8.37
CA PRO A 23 20.20 -25.29 9.79
C PRO A 23 20.34 -24.05 10.69
N PRO A 24 20.03 -24.16 12.00
CA PRO A 24 20.28 -23.09 12.96
C PRO A 24 21.72 -22.55 12.88
N LEU A 25 21.87 -21.23 12.77
CA LEU A 25 23.18 -20.59 12.54
C LEU A 25 24.03 -20.48 13.82
N SER A 26 23.43 -20.63 14.99
CA SER A 26 24.12 -20.68 16.29
C SER A 26 23.22 -21.30 17.35
N GLU A 27 23.74 -21.50 18.56
CA GLU A 27 22.99 -21.99 19.73
C GLU A 27 21.80 -21.12 20.12
N TYR A 28 21.77 -19.86 19.68
CA TYR A 28 20.70 -18.92 19.97
C TYR A 28 19.49 -19.05 19.03
N TRP A 29 19.61 -19.80 17.94
CA TRP A 29 18.54 -19.99 16.97
C TRP A 29 17.66 -21.18 17.33
N THR A 30 16.37 -20.92 17.48
CA THR A 30 15.33 -21.95 17.55
C THR A 30 14.43 -21.81 16.33
N LEU A 31 14.29 -22.90 15.57
CA LEU A 31 13.48 -22.94 14.35
C LEU A 31 12.14 -23.63 14.61
N PHE A 32 11.10 -23.10 14.01
CA PHE A 32 9.73 -23.59 14.11
C PHE A 32 9.12 -23.81 12.72
N ASP A 33 8.21 -24.76 12.59
CA ASP A 33 7.56 -25.09 11.32
C ASP A 33 6.54 -24.02 10.93
N THR A 34 5.82 -23.50 11.94
CA THR A 34 4.67 -22.61 11.74
C THR A 34 4.84 -21.26 12.44
N ASN A 35 4.14 -20.24 11.96
CA ASN A 35 4.10 -18.95 12.65
C ASN A 35 3.36 -19.04 13.99
N ASP A 36 2.48 -20.02 14.18
CA ASP A 36 1.75 -20.23 15.44
C ASP A 36 2.71 -20.65 16.56
N GLU A 37 3.65 -21.55 16.26
CA GLU A 37 4.70 -21.96 17.19
C GLU A 37 5.65 -20.81 17.52
N VAL A 38 6.08 -20.04 16.51
CA VAL A 38 6.88 -18.82 16.71
C VAL A 38 6.15 -17.84 17.63
N PHE A 39 4.84 -17.64 17.41
CA PHE A 39 4.02 -16.77 18.23
C PHE A 39 3.94 -17.28 19.68
N ASN A 40 3.67 -18.57 19.88
CA ASN A 40 3.58 -19.17 21.22
C ASN A 40 4.91 -19.08 21.98
N ALA A 41 6.03 -19.34 21.31
CA ALA A 41 7.37 -19.14 21.89
C ALA A 41 7.65 -17.66 22.20
N GLY A 42 7.24 -16.74 21.32
CA GLY A 42 7.37 -15.30 21.53
C GLY A 42 6.61 -14.79 22.76
N ARG A 43 5.53 -15.46 23.19
CA ARG A 43 4.75 -15.08 24.38
C ARG A 43 5.50 -15.26 25.69
N THR A 44 6.50 -16.16 25.72
CA THR A 44 7.33 -16.38 26.91
C THR A 44 8.62 -15.55 26.89
N ALA A 45 9.07 -15.11 25.71
CA ALA A 45 10.25 -14.28 25.51
C ALA A 45 10.10 -12.83 26.01
N GLN A 46 11.19 -12.17 26.41
CA GLN A 46 11.20 -10.79 26.92
C GLN A 46 11.95 -9.81 26.00
N ALA A 47 13.12 -10.20 25.49
CA ALA A 47 13.95 -9.37 24.62
C ALA A 47 14.47 -10.11 23.38
N ALA A 48 14.02 -11.34 23.14
CA ALA A 48 14.39 -12.12 21.97
C ALA A 48 14.04 -11.43 20.63
N THR A 49 14.62 -11.95 19.56
CA THR A 49 14.24 -11.64 18.18
C THR A 49 13.25 -12.69 17.68
N VAL A 50 12.07 -12.27 17.29
CA VAL A 50 10.98 -13.11 16.77
C VAL A 50 10.86 -12.87 15.27
N LEU A 51 11.00 -13.93 14.48
CA LEU A 51 11.05 -13.92 13.03
C LEU A 51 9.88 -14.71 12.45
N PHE A 52 8.89 -13.99 11.94
CA PHE A 52 7.79 -14.58 11.18
C PHE A 52 8.12 -14.65 9.70
N SER A 53 7.52 -15.62 9.01
CA SER A 53 7.62 -15.75 7.56
C SER A 53 6.24 -15.54 6.93
N ILE A 54 6.17 -14.81 5.81
CA ILE A 54 4.94 -14.68 5.03
C ILE A 54 5.12 -15.18 3.60
N THR A 55 4.16 -15.99 3.15
CA THR A 55 4.13 -16.58 1.80
C THR A 55 2.87 -16.20 1.02
N GLN A 56 1.79 -15.81 1.70
CA GLN A 56 0.52 -15.46 1.07
C GLN A 56 -0.19 -14.31 1.78
N ASN A 57 -0.94 -13.51 1.01
CA ASN A 57 -1.66 -12.33 1.52
C ASN A 57 -2.78 -12.66 2.51
N THR A 58 -3.32 -13.86 2.45
CA THR A 58 -4.33 -14.36 3.40
C THR A 58 -3.81 -14.41 4.84
N GLN A 59 -2.49 -14.48 5.03
CA GLN A 59 -1.85 -14.56 6.35
C GLN A 59 -1.65 -13.20 7.02
N ILE A 60 -1.81 -12.08 6.29
CA ILE A 60 -1.49 -10.73 6.78
C ILE A 60 -2.25 -10.37 8.05
N GLU A 61 -3.56 -10.61 8.06
CA GLU A 61 -4.41 -10.21 9.17
C GLU A 61 -4.09 -11.02 10.44
N GLN A 62 -3.94 -12.33 10.30
CA GLN A 62 -3.53 -13.21 11.41
C GLN A 62 -2.16 -12.82 11.95
N LEU A 63 -1.20 -12.56 11.06
CA LEU A 63 0.14 -12.16 11.44
C LEU A 63 0.16 -10.80 12.14
N GLY A 64 -0.64 -9.84 11.66
CA GLY A 64 -0.86 -8.55 12.32
C GLY A 64 -1.36 -8.73 13.76
N ARG A 65 -2.33 -9.64 13.99
CA ARG A 65 -2.82 -9.96 15.35
C ARG A 65 -1.74 -10.56 16.24
N TYR A 66 -0.88 -11.44 15.72
CA TYR A 66 0.23 -12.01 16.49
C TYR A 66 1.23 -10.95 16.92
N ILE A 67 1.64 -10.10 15.98
CA ILE A 67 2.56 -9.01 16.23
C ILE A 67 1.98 -8.04 17.26
N HIS A 68 0.72 -7.63 17.08
CA HIS A 68 0.01 -6.73 18.01
C HIS A 68 -0.07 -7.32 19.42
N THR A 69 -0.47 -8.58 19.54
CA THR A 69 -0.57 -9.28 20.82
C THR A 69 0.80 -9.37 21.51
N LEU A 70 1.85 -9.80 20.80
CA LEU A 70 3.20 -9.88 21.34
C LEU A 70 3.69 -8.52 21.81
N ARG A 71 3.47 -7.48 21.00
CA ARG A 71 3.96 -6.15 21.32
C ARG A 71 3.25 -5.53 22.53
N ARG A 72 1.94 -5.74 22.66
CA ARG A 72 1.14 -5.30 23.82
C ARG A 72 1.50 -6.06 25.09
N GLN A 73 1.71 -7.37 25.01
CA GLN A 73 1.95 -8.22 26.19
C GLN A 73 3.41 -8.22 26.64
N ARG A 74 4.38 -8.12 25.71
CA ARG A 74 5.81 -8.27 26.00
C ARG A 74 6.59 -6.95 26.00
N GLY A 75 6.00 -5.88 25.46
CA GLY A 75 6.54 -4.54 25.50
C GLY A 75 7.59 -4.25 24.42
N THR A 76 8.44 -3.26 24.69
CA THR A 76 9.24 -2.58 23.66
C THR A 76 10.56 -3.26 23.31
N ALA A 77 10.99 -4.26 24.09
CA ALA A 77 12.32 -4.87 23.94
C ALA A 77 12.37 -6.07 22.98
N LEU A 78 11.22 -6.70 22.71
CA LEU A 78 11.13 -7.79 21.74
C LEU A 78 11.40 -7.23 20.33
N LYS A 79 12.28 -7.86 19.55
CA LYS A 79 12.48 -7.45 18.14
C LYS A 79 11.60 -8.33 17.28
N ILE A 80 10.58 -7.76 16.63
CA ILE A 80 9.62 -8.54 15.84
C ILE A 80 9.88 -8.24 14.37
N ILE A 81 10.26 -9.25 13.59
CA ILE A 81 10.62 -9.13 12.19
C ILE A 81 9.69 -10.01 11.36
N VAL A 82 9.24 -9.50 10.21
CA VAL A 82 8.51 -10.29 9.21
C VAL A 82 9.36 -10.42 7.96
N ARG A 83 9.64 -11.65 7.53
CA ARG A 83 10.31 -11.95 6.27
C ARG A 83 9.29 -12.35 5.21
N GLU A 84 9.23 -11.57 4.15
CA GLU A 84 8.48 -11.91 2.94
C GLU A 84 9.28 -12.93 2.10
N GLN A 85 8.65 -14.06 1.77
CA GLN A 85 9.25 -15.13 0.95
C GLN A 85 8.91 -14.96 -0.53
N THR A 86 7.71 -14.48 -0.83
CA THR A 86 7.18 -14.29 -2.18
C THR A 86 6.70 -12.86 -2.34
N PRO A 87 6.95 -12.19 -3.49
CA PRO A 87 6.58 -10.80 -3.72
C PRO A 87 5.05 -10.65 -3.79
N SER A 88 4.45 -10.45 -2.63
CA SER A 88 3.01 -10.55 -2.41
C SER A 88 2.49 -9.42 -1.50
N LEU A 89 3.37 -8.92 -0.63
CA LEU A 89 3.10 -7.88 0.34
C LEU A 89 2.94 -6.53 -0.35
N ARG A 90 1.74 -5.95 -0.22
CA ARG A 90 1.48 -4.59 -0.69
C ARG A 90 1.96 -3.59 0.36
N ALA A 91 2.23 -2.35 -0.05
CA ALA A 91 2.61 -1.26 0.87
C ALA A 91 1.61 -1.06 2.02
N THR A 92 0.30 -1.26 1.76
CA THR A 92 -0.76 -1.19 2.77
C THR A 92 -0.63 -2.30 3.81
N ASP A 93 -0.31 -3.52 3.36
CA ASP A 93 -0.17 -4.70 4.22
C ASP A 93 1.13 -4.62 5.05
N GLU A 94 2.24 -4.19 4.42
CA GLU A 94 3.49 -3.88 5.11
C GLU A 94 3.28 -2.86 6.23
N ARG A 95 2.51 -1.80 5.93
CA ARG A 95 2.16 -0.76 6.92
C ARG A 95 1.33 -1.33 8.05
N LEU A 96 0.36 -2.20 7.77
CA LEU A 96 -0.43 -2.86 8.82
C LEU A 96 0.48 -3.63 9.76
N LEU A 97 1.43 -4.41 9.24
CA LEU A 97 2.39 -5.17 10.07
C LEU A 97 3.28 -4.25 10.92
N LEU A 98 3.80 -3.16 10.33
CA LEU A 98 4.60 -2.17 11.05
C LEU A 98 3.79 -1.45 12.14
N SER A 99 2.54 -1.08 11.84
CA SER A 99 1.63 -0.41 12.78
C SER A 99 1.13 -1.36 13.88
N SER A 100 1.11 -2.66 13.59
CA SER A 100 0.84 -3.72 14.57
C SER A 100 1.98 -3.90 15.57
N GLY A 101 3.19 -3.43 15.27
CA GLY A 101 4.33 -3.50 16.18
C GLY A 101 5.55 -4.22 15.64
N ALA A 102 5.60 -4.54 14.36
CA ALA A 102 6.81 -5.06 13.73
C ALA A 102 7.92 -4.01 13.81
N SER A 103 9.12 -4.44 14.20
CA SER A 103 10.33 -3.64 14.15
C SER A 103 10.78 -3.43 12.70
N LEU A 104 10.69 -4.48 11.88
CA LEU A 104 11.14 -4.48 10.50
C LEU A 104 10.34 -5.47 9.65
N VAL A 105 10.13 -5.12 8.38
CA VAL A 105 9.68 -6.06 7.34
C VAL A 105 10.79 -6.20 6.31
N ILE A 106 11.20 -7.44 6.03
CA ILE A 106 12.26 -7.77 5.08
C ILE A 106 11.61 -8.22 3.77
N PRO A 107 11.76 -7.49 2.66
CA PRO A 107 11.12 -7.81 1.39
C PRO A 107 11.74 -9.05 0.76
N SER A 108 10.98 -9.76 -0.06
CA SER A 108 11.38 -10.96 -0.81
C SER A 108 12.57 -10.73 -1.75
N SER A 109 12.78 -9.50 -2.22
CA SER A 109 13.92 -9.13 -3.05
C SER A 109 15.26 -9.12 -2.31
N ALA A 110 15.26 -9.07 -0.96
CA ALA A 110 16.49 -9.14 -0.18
C ALA A 110 17.01 -10.59 -0.12
N SER A 111 18.29 -10.81 -0.41
CA SER A 111 18.93 -12.13 -0.27
C SER A 111 19.03 -12.60 1.19
N LEU A 112 19.28 -13.89 1.42
CA LEU A 112 19.51 -14.43 2.76
C LEU A 112 20.63 -13.68 3.52
N SER A 113 21.76 -13.39 2.87
CA SER A 113 22.85 -12.62 3.50
C SER A 113 22.40 -11.22 3.92
N ARG A 114 21.56 -10.56 3.11
CA ARG A 114 20.99 -9.26 3.44
C ARG A 114 19.98 -9.37 4.59
N CYS A 115 19.17 -10.43 4.61
CA CYS A 115 18.23 -10.75 5.69
C CYS A 115 18.97 -10.87 7.04
N LEU A 116 20.03 -11.66 7.10
CA LEU A 116 20.84 -11.82 8.31
C LEU A 116 21.47 -10.50 8.79
N THR A 117 21.97 -9.68 7.86
CA THR A 117 22.48 -8.34 8.17
C THR A 117 21.40 -7.44 8.78
N LEU A 118 20.17 -7.53 8.26
CA LEU A 118 19.03 -6.76 8.78
C LEU A 118 18.59 -7.25 10.17
N ILE A 119 18.64 -8.56 10.43
CA ILE A 119 18.36 -9.14 11.75
C ILE A 119 19.36 -8.61 12.79
N GLU A 120 20.64 -8.53 12.44
CA GLU A 120 21.68 -7.98 13.32
C GLU A 120 21.46 -6.48 13.55
N SER A 121 21.04 -5.74 12.52
CA SER A 121 20.85 -4.28 12.62
C SER A 121 19.79 -3.83 13.62
N VAL A 122 18.82 -4.69 13.95
CA VAL A 122 17.76 -4.37 14.91
C VAL A 122 18.11 -4.78 16.35
N GLN A 123 19.24 -5.45 16.58
CA GLN A 123 19.67 -5.79 17.93
C GLN A 123 19.86 -4.51 18.77
N ASN A 124 19.55 -4.60 20.07
CA ASN A 124 19.54 -3.47 21.02
C ASN A 124 18.54 -2.33 20.74
N GLN A 125 17.76 -2.39 19.65
CA GLN A 125 16.73 -1.38 19.39
C GLN A 125 15.51 -1.60 20.28
N LYS A 126 14.99 -0.51 20.85
CA LYS A 126 13.70 -0.50 21.56
C LYS A 126 12.62 0.08 20.66
N PHE A 127 11.49 -0.60 20.61
CA PHE A 127 10.32 -0.10 19.89
C PHE A 127 9.77 1.16 20.58
N SER A 128 9.64 2.26 19.83
CA SER A 128 9.23 3.57 20.37
C SER A 128 7.85 4.03 19.90
N ARG A 129 7.28 3.41 18.85
CA ARG A 129 5.99 3.84 18.30
C ARG A 129 4.85 3.49 19.24
N HIS A 130 3.81 4.33 19.26
CA HIS A 130 2.59 4.03 19.99
C HIS A 130 1.79 2.94 19.26
N ILE A 131 1.13 2.06 20.01
CA ILE A 131 0.26 1.01 19.47
C ILE A 131 -1.11 1.07 20.14
N PRO A 132 -2.19 1.18 19.35
CA PRO A 132 -3.56 1.15 19.84
C PRO A 132 -3.87 -0.07 20.71
N GLU A 133 -4.85 0.08 21.60
CA GLU A 133 -5.33 -1.02 22.43
C GLU A 133 -5.98 -2.13 21.62
N ASP A 134 -6.82 -1.72 20.66
CA ASP A 134 -7.57 -2.63 19.82
C ASP A 134 -6.95 -2.76 18.44
N PHE A 135 -6.79 -4.01 17.99
CA PHE A 135 -6.32 -4.33 16.64
C PHE A 135 -7.32 -3.85 15.56
N ALA A 136 -8.63 -3.78 15.85
CA ALA A 136 -9.61 -3.27 14.88
C ALA A 136 -9.36 -1.80 14.51
N THR A 137 -8.76 -1.03 15.41
CA THR A 137 -8.33 0.34 15.15
C THR A 137 -7.23 0.36 14.09
N LEU A 138 -6.25 -0.54 14.17
CA LEU A 138 -5.20 -0.70 13.17
C LEU A 138 -5.72 -1.14 11.82
N LEU A 139 -6.70 -2.05 11.79
CA LEU A 139 -7.39 -2.44 10.55
C LEU A 139 -8.06 -1.22 9.90
N THR A 140 -8.73 -0.39 10.69
CA THR A 140 -9.34 0.85 10.19
C THR A 140 -8.30 1.83 9.65
N TRP A 141 -7.12 1.91 10.26
CA TRP A 141 -6.03 2.78 9.77
C TRP A 141 -5.33 2.22 8.52
N SER A 142 -5.29 0.89 8.39
CA SER A 142 -4.77 0.24 7.19
C SER A 142 -5.75 0.31 6.03
N GLN A 143 -7.05 0.55 6.29
CA GLN A 143 -8.01 0.71 5.22
C GLN A 143 -7.70 1.99 4.43
N PRO A 144 -7.51 1.87 3.11
CA PRO A 144 -7.43 3.04 2.26
C PRO A 144 -8.73 3.83 2.34
N LEU A 145 -8.70 5.07 1.86
CA LEU A 145 -9.90 5.86 1.60
C LEU A 145 -10.95 4.96 0.92
N LYS A 146 -12.16 4.86 1.49
CA LYS A 146 -13.23 3.95 1.00
C LYS A 146 -13.83 4.38 -0.35
N LEU A 147 -13.21 5.35 -1.01
CA LEU A 147 -13.58 5.85 -2.32
C LEU A 147 -12.65 5.24 -3.37
N ARG A 148 -13.14 5.15 -4.61
CA ARG A 148 -12.35 4.76 -5.78
C ARG A 148 -12.87 5.47 -7.00
N GLY A 149 -11.96 5.78 -7.91
CA GLY A 149 -12.32 6.33 -9.20
C GLY A 149 -12.67 7.82 -9.10
N TYR A 150 -13.45 8.27 -10.08
CA TYR A 150 -13.77 9.69 -10.21
C TYR A 150 -14.56 10.21 -9.00
N GLN A 151 -14.09 11.32 -8.44
CA GLN A 151 -14.78 12.12 -7.43
C GLN A 151 -14.98 13.55 -7.96
N LYS A 152 -16.07 14.20 -7.55
CA LYS A 152 -16.25 15.64 -7.79
C LYS A 152 -15.11 16.42 -7.14
N TRP A 153 -14.81 17.60 -7.66
CA TRP A 153 -13.65 18.40 -7.26
C TRP A 153 -13.61 18.70 -5.75
N ASP A 154 -14.74 19.14 -5.21
CA ASP A 154 -14.96 19.38 -3.78
C ASP A 154 -14.76 18.12 -2.93
N ALA A 155 -15.42 17.02 -3.31
CA ALA A 155 -15.34 15.74 -2.63
C ALA A 155 -13.92 15.14 -2.66
N PHE A 156 -13.19 15.32 -3.77
CA PHE A 156 -11.77 14.95 -3.89
C PHE A 156 -10.94 15.75 -2.89
N CYS A 157 -11.09 17.07 -2.87
CA CYS A 157 -10.33 17.94 -1.97
C CYS A 157 -10.63 17.66 -0.48
N GLU A 158 -11.87 17.33 -0.15
CA GLU A 158 -12.27 16.93 1.20
C GLU A 158 -11.69 15.57 1.58
N ALA A 159 -11.80 14.58 0.69
CA ALA A 159 -11.27 13.23 0.90
C ALA A 159 -9.76 13.24 1.16
N VAL A 160 -8.99 13.95 0.32
CA VAL A 160 -7.52 14.05 0.49
C VAL A 160 -7.19 14.79 1.79
N GLN A 161 -7.90 15.88 2.12
CA GLN A 161 -7.66 16.59 3.38
C GLN A 161 -7.94 15.71 4.60
N ASN A 162 -9.00 14.91 4.59
CA ASN A 162 -9.33 13.98 5.68
C ASN A 162 -8.24 12.92 5.86
N VAL A 163 -7.67 12.41 4.76
CA VAL A 163 -6.52 11.49 4.83
C VAL A 163 -5.31 12.20 5.43
N MET A 164 -5.01 13.43 4.98
CA MET A 164 -3.88 14.21 5.51
C MET A 164 -4.04 14.59 6.99
N ALA A 165 -5.26 14.85 7.45
CA ALA A 165 -5.56 15.18 8.84
C ALA A 165 -5.48 13.97 9.78
N ASN A 166 -5.44 12.75 9.24
CA ASN A 166 -5.35 11.53 10.04
C ASN A 166 -3.96 11.42 10.69
N THR A 167 -3.87 11.78 11.98
CA THR A 167 -2.64 11.72 12.79
C THR A 167 -2.22 10.30 13.15
N LEU A 168 -3.11 9.34 12.93
CA LEU A 168 -2.88 7.92 13.21
C LEU A 168 -2.05 7.25 12.10
N LEU A 169 -1.98 7.89 10.94
CA LEU A 169 -1.12 7.52 9.85
C LEU A 169 0.26 8.19 10.02
N PRO A 170 1.38 7.42 9.97
CA PRO A 170 2.72 8.01 9.90
C PRO A 170 2.83 9.14 8.86
N ALA A 171 3.59 10.18 9.21
CA ALA A 171 3.87 11.31 8.33
C ALA A 171 4.48 10.86 7.00
N ASP A 172 4.14 11.55 5.92
CA ASP A 172 4.70 11.41 4.56
C ASP A 172 4.57 10.00 3.96
N SER A 173 3.62 9.22 4.47
CA SER A 173 3.37 7.84 4.02
C SER A 173 1.94 7.62 3.56
N LYS A 174 1.14 8.68 3.48
CA LYS A 174 -0.31 8.59 3.23
C LYS A 174 -0.63 8.33 1.76
N GLY A 175 0.24 8.75 0.84
CA GLY A 175 0.10 8.48 -0.58
C GLY A 175 0.82 9.52 -1.44
N VAL A 176 0.62 9.43 -2.75
CA VAL A 176 1.15 10.38 -3.74
C VAL A 176 -0.01 11.07 -4.44
N MET A 177 0.04 12.39 -4.54
CA MET A 177 -0.85 13.17 -5.38
C MET A 177 -0.14 13.56 -6.68
N VAL A 178 -0.80 13.41 -7.82
CA VAL A 178 -0.24 13.74 -9.13
C VAL A 178 -1.26 14.47 -10.00
N ALA A 179 -0.86 15.61 -10.56
CA ALA A 179 -1.65 16.36 -11.52
C ALA A 179 -1.08 16.20 -12.93
N LEU A 180 -1.81 15.52 -13.80
CA LEU A 180 -1.44 15.20 -15.18
C LEU A 180 -2.12 16.17 -16.15
N ARG A 181 -1.34 16.75 -17.07
CA ARG A 181 -1.83 17.59 -18.15
C ARG A 181 -1.90 16.75 -19.43
N PRO A 182 -3.08 16.58 -20.06
CA PRO A 182 -3.20 15.86 -21.33
C PRO A 182 -2.28 16.42 -22.43
N ALA A 183 -1.91 15.56 -23.38
CA ALA A 183 -1.21 15.98 -24.58
C ALA A 183 -2.09 16.91 -25.46
N PRO A 184 -1.49 17.80 -26.27
CA PRO A 184 -2.24 18.61 -27.24
C PRO A 184 -3.13 17.72 -28.13
N GLY A 185 -4.42 18.07 -28.26
CA GLY A 185 -5.40 17.29 -29.02
C GLY A 185 -6.20 16.29 -28.19
N LEU A 186 -5.81 16.01 -26.94
CA LEU A 186 -6.59 15.19 -26.00
C LEU A 186 -7.26 16.06 -24.95
N ARG A 187 -8.58 15.93 -24.80
CA ARG A 187 -9.33 16.62 -23.73
C ARG A 187 -9.19 15.88 -22.40
N VAL A 188 -9.23 16.61 -21.29
CA VAL A 188 -9.10 16.03 -19.95
C VAL A 188 -10.20 15.02 -19.64
N GLU A 189 -11.40 15.22 -20.17
CA GLU A 189 -12.52 14.29 -20.01
C GLU A 189 -12.29 12.98 -20.77
N GLN A 190 -11.57 13.02 -21.90
CA GLN A 190 -11.15 11.81 -22.63
C GLN A 190 -10.05 11.07 -21.87
N ALA A 191 -9.05 11.80 -21.34
CA ALA A 191 -8.02 11.22 -20.50
C ALA A 191 -8.62 10.52 -19.26
N LEU A 192 -9.70 11.08 -18.69
CA LEU A 192 -10.43 10.45 -17.59
C LEU A 192 -11.03 9.10 -17.96
N THR A 193 -11.54 8.92 -19.18
CA THR A 193 -12.09 7.62 -19.63
C THR A 193 -11.04 6.50 -19.69
N LEU A 194 -9.78 6.88 -19.88
CA LEU A 194 -8.64 5.95 -19.88
C LEU A 194 -8.14 5.64 -18.46
N CYS A 195 -8.48 6.46 -17.47
CA CYS A 195 -8.04 6.33 -16.08
C CYS A 195 -8.90 5.29 -15.34
N LYS A 196 -8.39 4.06 -15.19
CA LYS A 196 -9.14 2.94 -14.56
C LYS A 196 -8.41 2.40 -13.32
N PRO A 197 -8.49 3.09 -12.16
CA PRO A 197 -7.91 2.59 -10.93
C PRO A 197 -8.67 1.35 -10.44
N ASN A 198 -7.94 0.27 -10.19
CA ASN A 198 -8.52 -0.98 -9.68
C ASN A 198 -8.65 -0.99 -8.15
N ARG A 199 -7.81 -0.23 -7.45
CA ARG A 199 -7.68 -0.26 -5.98
C ARG A 199 -8.63 0.73 -5.31
N MET A 200 -9.18 0.33 -4.15
CA MET A 200 -9.79 1.26 -3.21
C MET A 200 -8.71 2.19 -2.65
N GLY A 201 -9.02 3.47 -2.51
CA GLY A 201 -8.06 4.50 -2.11
C GLY A 201 -7.49 5.32 -3.26
N ASP A 202 -7.60 4.82 -4.48
CA ASP A 202 -7.13 5.52 -5.67
C ASP A 202 -8.32 6.29 -6.26
N ILE A 203 -8.28 7.60 -6.07
CA ILE A 203 -9.31 8.53 -6.53
C ILE A 203 -8.72 9.52 -7.53
N MET A 204 -9.57 10.03 -8.41
CA MET A 204 -9.19 11.10 -9.33
C MET A 204 -10.29 12.14 -9.49
N THR A 205 -9.89 13.35 -9.87
CA THR A 205 -10.79 14.41 -10.29
C THR A 205 -10.23 15.10 -11.54
N ILE A 206 -11.06 15.90 -12.19
CA ILE A 206 -10.65 16.69 -13.35
C ILE A 206 -11.05 18.15 -13.13
N GLY A 207 -10.18 19.07 -13.51
CA GLY A 207 -10.43 20.50 -13.39
C GLY A 207 -9.23 21.31 -13.83
N ASN A 208 -9.47 22.54 -14.27
CA ASN A 208 -8.45 23.43 -14.80
C ASN A 208 -7.58 22.75 -15.90
N ASN A 209 -8.23 21.94 -16.76
CA ASN A 209 -7.61 21.14 -17.82
C ASN A 209 -6.50 20.18 -17.33
N ARG A 210 -6.61 19.68 -16.10
CA ARG A 210 -5.73 18.66 -15.52
C ARG A 210 -6.55 17.51 -14.95
N LEU A 211 -5.99 16.31 -15.04
CA LEU A 211 -6.47 15.13 -14.36
C LEU A 211 -5.61 14.96 -13.10
N VAL A 212 -6.23 15.07 -11.92
CA VAL A 212 -5.54 14.97 -10.64
C VAL A 212 -5.87 13.62 -10.01
N LEU A 213 -4.87 12.82 -9.66
CA LEU A 213 -5.03 11.58 -8.92
C LEU A 213 -4.45 11.71 -7.52
N PHE A 214 -5.05 10.99 -6.58
CA PHE A 214 -4.44 10.66 -5.30
C PHE A 214 -4.37 9.14 -5.17
N LEU A 215 -3.16 8.61 -5.00
CA LEU A 215 -2.87 7.18 -4.90
C LEU A 215 -2.52 6.85 -3.45
N SER A 216 -3.48 6.24 -2.74
CA SER A 216 -3.32 5.92 -1.31
C SER A 216 -2.18 4.93 -1.09
N PHE A 217 -1.30 5.22 -0.14
CA PHE A 217 -0.15 4.38 0.22
C PHE A 217 0.81 4.03 -0.94
N CYS A 218 0.80 4.82 -2.01
CA CYS A 218 1.80 4.75 -3.06
C CYS A 218 3.09 5.42 -2.59
N ARG A 219 4.26 4.85 -2.92
CA ARG A 219 5.56 5.51 -2.75
C ARG A 219 5.91 6.24 -4.03
N ILE A 220 6.66 7.33 -3.92
CA ILE A 220 7.09 8.11 -5.09
C ILE A 220 7.85 7.25 -6.14
N ASN A 221 8.67 6.31 -5.68
CA ASN A 221 9.43 5.42 -6.56
C ASN A 221 8.54 4.41 -7.32
N ASP A 222 7.34 4.15 -6.81
CA ASP A 222 6.38 3.21 -7.41
C ASP A 222 5.32 3.92 -8.27
N LEU A 223 5.40 5.26 -8.40
CA LEU A 223 4.39 6.07 -9.10
C LEU A 223 4.26 5.66 -10.57
N ASP A 224 5.36 5.52 -11.29
CA ASP A 224 5.36 5.13 -12.70
C ASP A 224 4.76 3.73 -12.90
N THR A 225 5.11 2.79 -12.02
CA THR A 225 4.53 1.45 -11.99
C THR A 225 3.03 1.50 -11.69
N ALA A 226 2.58 2.35 -10.76
CA ALA A 226 1.16 2.51 -10.46
C ALA A 226 0.38 3.08 -11.66
N LEU A 227 0.91 4.13 -12.30
CA LEU A 227 0.29 4.77 -13.46
C LEU A 227 0.17 3.80 -14.65
N ASN A 228 1.19 2.98 -14.91
CA ASN A 228 1.15 1.96 -15.97
C ASN A 228 0.09 0.87 -15.75
N HIS A 229 -0.34 0.64 -14.51
CA HIS A 229 -1.46 -0.27 -14.21
C HIS A 229 -2.83 0.42 -14.29
N ILE A 230 -2.88 1.74 -14.10
CA ILE A 230 -4.12 2.53 -14.12
C ILE A 230 -4.53 2.89 -15.55
N PHE A 231 -3.56 3.18 -16.41
CA PHE A 231 -3.79 3.57 -17.79
C PHE A 231 -3.51 2.41 -18.76
N PRO A 232 -4.35 2.21 -19.79
CA PRO A 232 -4.17 1.15 -20.78
C PRO A 232 -3.07 1.46 -21.81
N LEU A 233 -2.61 2.71 -21.89
CA LEU A 233 -1.57 3.17 -22.80
C LEU A 233 -0.42 3.82 -22.00
N PRO A 234 0.80 3.88 -22.56
CA PRO A 234 1.91 4.58 -21.92
C PRO A 234 1.53 6.01 -21.55
N THR A 235 1.82 6.41 -20.31
CA THR A 235 1.40 7.73 -19.82
C THR A 235 2.04 8.90 -20.59
N GLY A 236 3.22 8.70 -21.17
CA GLY A 236 3.89 9.69 -22.02
C GLY A 236 3.12 10.02 -23.32
N ASP A 237 2.29 9.10 -23.82
CA ASP A 237 1.48 9.33 -25.03
C ASP A 237 0.19 10.07 -24.69
N ILE A 238 -0.31 9.90 -23.47
CA ILE A 238 -1.57 10.51 -22.99
C ILE A 238 -1.32 11.91 -22.42
N PHE A 239 -0.18 12.12 -21.74
CA PHE A 239 0.09 13.29 -20.93
C PHE A 239 1.39 13.98 -21.32
N SER A 240 1.33 15.31 -21.47
CA SER A 240 2.48 16.14 -21.83
C SER A 240 3.29 16.60 -20.61
N ASN A 241 2.65 16.72 -19.45
CA ASN A 241 3.29 17.22 -18.23
C ASN A 241 2.65 16.59 -16.99
N ARG A 242 3.43 16.45 -15.92
CA ARG A 242 2.99 15.98 -14.60
C ARG A 242 3.59 16.84 -13.48
N MET A 243 2.81 17.07 -12.44
CA MET A 243 3.27 17.64 -11.16
C MET A 243 2.97 16.62 -10.06
N VAL A 244 3.90 16.42 -9.13
CA VAL A 244 3.81 15.35 -8.12
C VAL A 244 4.08 15.95 -6.74
N TRP A 245 3.24 15.58 -5.78
CA TRP A 245 3.38 15.92 -4.37
C TRP A 245 3.25 14.64 -3.54
N PHE A 246 4.21 14.38 -2.66
CA PHE A 246 4.26 13.15 -1.87
C PHE A 246 4.48 13.39 -0.37
N GLU A 247 4.94 14.58 0.02
CA GLU A 247 5.00 14.99 1.43
C GLU A 247 3.63 15.54 1.87
N ASP A 248 3.25 15.27 3.11
CA ASP A 248 1.94 15.67 3.67
C ASP A 248 1.74 17.19 3.59
N LYS A 249 2.79 17.97 3.86
CA LYS A 249 2.75 19.44 3.79
C LYS A 249 2.52 19.94 2.37
N GLN A 250 3.19 19.33 1.39
CA GLN A 250 3.07 19.69 -0.02
C GLN A 250 1.65 19.41 -0.52
N ILE A 251 1.12 18.22 -0.21
CA ILE A 251 -0.25 17.82 -0.56
C ILE A 251 -1.24 18.80 0.07
N LEU A 252 -1.11 19.12 1.36
CA LEU A 252 -1.99 20.07 2.04
C LEU A 252 -1.94 21.47 1.41
N SER A 253 -0.75 21.99 1.07
CA SER A 253 -0.63 23.29 0.40
C SER A 253 -1.32 23.30 -0.96
N GLU A 254 -1.17 22.23 -1.75
CA GLU A 254 -1.80 22.13 -3.06
C GLU A 254 -3.32 22.00 -2.94
N ILE A 255 -3.84 21.28 -1.94
CA ILE A 255 -5.29 21.20 -1.69
C ILE A 255 -5.88 22.59 -1.38
N VAL A 256 -5.16 23.45 -0.65
CA VAL A 256 -5.58 24.84 -0.42
C VAL A 256 -5.68 25.62 -1.73
N ILE A 257 -4.69 25.46 -2.62
CA ILE A 257 -4.68 26.08 -3.96
C ILE A 257 -5.85 25.56 -4.80
N MET A 258 -6.05 24.23 -4.84
CA MET A 258 -7.12 23.58 -5.58
C MET A 258 -8.51 24.05 -5.13
N ARG A 259 -8.71 24.29 -3.83
CA ARG A 259 -9.98 24.83 -3.30
C ARG A 259 -10.25 26.28 -3.72
N GLY A 260 -9.23 27.04 -4.06
CA GLY A 260 -9.36 28.40 -4.60
C GLY A 260 -9.78 28.44 -6.09
N VAL A 261 -9.85 27.28 -6.77
CA VAL A 261 -10.27 27.21 -8.18
C VAL A 261 -11.78 27.40 -8.27
N GLU A 262 -12.21 28.40 -9.04
CA GLU A 262 -13.62 28.70 -9.27
C GLU A 262 -14.40 27.50 -9.84
N PRO A 263 -15.65 27.27 -9.40
CA PRO A 263 -16.49 26.16 -9.88
C PRO A 263 -16.65 26.08 -11.40
N ALA A 264 -16.58 27.22 -12.10
CA ALA A 264 -16.64 27.27 -13.57
C ALA A 264 -15.49 26.52 -14.27
N ARG A 265 -14.38 26.26 -13.56
CA ARG A 265 -13.23 25.50 -14.07
C ARG A 265 -13.24 24.04 -13.65
N TRP A 266 -14.30 23.59 -12.96
CA TRP A 266 -14.48 22.19 -12.61
C TRP A 266 -15.04 21.46 -13.84
N ASN A 267 -14.20 20.68 -14.50
CA ASN A 267 -14.65 19.87 -15.64
C ASN A 267 -15.54 18.73 -15.12
N THR A 268 -16.60 18.41 -15.87
CA THR A 268 -17.43 17.24 -15.60
C THR A 268 -17.06 16.09 -16.53
N PRO A 269 -17.12 14.83 -16.08
CA PRO A 269 -16.88 13.69 -16.96
C PRO A 269 -17.77 13.73 -18.19
N LEU A 270 -17.31 13.15 -19.30
CA LEU A 270 -18.20 12.91 -20.44
C LEU A 270 -19.40 12.07 -19.95
N PRO A 271 -20.63 12.37 -20.41
CA PRO A 271 -21.76 11.53 -20.09
C PRO A 271 -21.43 10.10 -20.51
N LEU A 272 -21.62 9.15 -19.59
CA LEU A 272 -21.57 7.74 -19.92
C LEU A 272 -22.67 7.51 -20.95
N SER A 273 -22.31 7.44 -22.23
CA SER A 273 -23.15 6.79 -23.21
C SER A 273 -23.19 5.32 -22.79
N VAL A 274 -24.14 4.98 -21.91
CA VAL A 274 -24.68 3.63 -21.85
C VAL A 274 -25.36 3.44 -23.19
N GLY A 275 -24.57 3.19 -24.23
CA GLY A 275 -25.10 2.58 -25.42
C GLY A 275 -25.80 1.33 -24.90
N LYS A 276 -27.11 1.23 -25.16
CA LYS A 276 -27.73 -0.09 -25.22
C LYS A 276 -26.72 -0.97 -25.95
N ASN A 277 -26.48 -2.17 -25.44
CA ASN A 277 -25.95 -3.23 -26.27
C ASN A 277 -26.95 -3.42 -27.42
N GLU A 278 -26.92 -2.55 -28.42
CA GLU A 278 -27.33 -2.91 -29.75
C GLU A 278 -26.32 -3.97 -30.12
N THR A 279 -26.77 -5.21 -29.98
CA THR A 279 -26.15 -6.38 -30.59
C THR A 279 -25.77 -5.96 -32.00
N ILE A 280 -24.49 -5.69 -32.20
CA ILE A 280 -23.96 -5.50 -33.54
C ILE A 280 -24.25 -6.83 -34.22
N ASN A 281 -25.22 -6.87 -35.13
CA ASN A 281 -25.55 -8.03 -35.96
C ASN A 281 -24.40 -8.30 -36.93
N ALA A 282 -23.22 -8.59 -36.40
CA ALA A 282 -22.03 -8.94 -37.14
C ALA A 282 -21.31 -10.09 -36.45
N THR A 283 -21.15 -11.19 -37.17
CA THR A 283 -20.29 -12.30 -36.76
C THR A 283 -18.97 -12.22 -37.51
N HIS A 284 -17.89 -12.56 -36.82
CA HIS A 284 -16.52 -12.52 -37.33
C HIS A 284 -16.06 -13.93 -37.71
N ASP A 285 -16.02 -14.23 -39.02
CA ASP A 285 -15.72 -15.57 -39.54
C ASP A 285 -14.21 -15.81 -39.72
N GLY A 286 -13.40 -15.30 -38.78
CA GLY A 286 -11.95 -15.48 -38.74
C GLY A 286 -11.11 -14.69 -39.74
N ARG A 287 -11.69 -14.00 -40.74
CA ARG A 287 -10.95 -13.09 -41.65
C ARG A 287 -11.57 -11.71 -41.86
N HIS A 288 -12.90 -11.57 -41.84
CA HIS A 288 -13.60 -10.28 -41.98
C HIS A 288 -14.92 -10.26 -41.19
N TRP A 289 -15.38 -9.06 -40.83
CA TRP A 289 -16.68 -8.81 -40.21
C TRP A 289 -17.79 -8.78 -41.28
N ARG A 290 -18.85 -9.59 -41.14
CA ARG A 290 -20.05 -9.53 -42.00
C ARG A 290 -21.25 -9.07 -41.19
N ARG A 291 -21.96 -8.04 -41.68
CA ARG A 291 -23.25 -7.59 -41.12
C ARG A 291 -24.40 -8.30 -41.82
N TYR A 292 -25.39 -8.77 -41.07
CA TYR A 292 -26.65 -9.29 -41.64
C TYR A 292 -27.71 -8.19 -41.61
N PRO A 293 -28.35 -7.83 -42.75
CA PRO A 293 -29.49 -6.91 -42.73
C PRO A 293 -30.69 -7.59 -42.09
N GLU A 294 -31.42 -6.86 -41.23
CA GLU A 294 -32.72 -7.32 -40.73
C GLU A 294 -33.80 -7.09 -41.80
N PRO A 295 -34.72 -8.04 -42.02
CA PRO A 295 -35.87 -7.85 -42.91
C PRO A 295 -36.87 -6.88 -42.26
N HIS A 296 -37.42 -5.99 -43.08
CA HIS A 296 -38.41 -4.97 -42.71
C HIS A 296 -39.73 -5.57 -42.19
#